data_AF-U4VHY6-F1
#
_entry.id   AF-U4VHY6-F1
#
_cell.length_a   1.000
_cell.length_b   1.000
_cell.length_c   1.000
_cell.angle_alpha   90.00
_cell.angle_beta   90.00
_cell.angle_gamma   90.00
#
_symmetry.space_group_name_H-M   'P 1'
#
loop_
_entity.id
_entity.type
_entity.pdbx_description
1 polymer ?
#
loop_
_entity_poly.entity_id
_entity_poly.type
_entity_poly.pdbx_seq_one_letter_code
_entity_poly.pdbx_strand_id
1 'polypeptide(L)'
;MILLKHGIFTWSEDPREAYENMIAAIDRAEKRIAEGRSRPFGTASAARSAKTLASAEEIAPLLRGAIALPGRGGEGRPRRFILEHRSNDDILDFCGAPNIADLVRCGNATPEHVIHIKRYGVALPRPEADNFEAWTVGVKEAVAAYAADYTAYFERNNARVGGGKKMLDPMPRVFYVEGVGLFAAGNTQKSAGVCADVAEATIEVIRGAEGIDRFEALSEEDLFDIEYWSLEQAKLTKQTEKPLTRQVAVVTGGAGGLGLAIAEQLKNQGAELALIDIDGGERVAAEAKRLGGFALACDLTDPVAADNALAQIAAKFGGVDILVSNAGAAFQGALTSVDDDLFKAAFDLNFWSHHYIARAAIKVMQKQGTGGAIVFNVSKQAVNPGPDFGPYGTSKAALMALMRQYSLEHAADGITVNAVNPDRIRTGLMTDEMVDERARARGVTPPEVYMRGNLLKREVSGEDVAEAVLHLVQARASTGAVITVDGGNVAAMMR
;
A
#
# COMPACT_ATOMS: atom_id res chain seq x y z
N MET A 1 -28.05 -19.95 -30.38
CA MET A 1 -27.36 -21.17 -29.92
C MET A 1 -26.69 -20.87 -28.59
N ILE A 2 -26.82 -21.74 -27.59
CA ILE A 2 -26.04 -21.64 -26.35
C ILE A 2 -24.90 -22.64 -26.49
N LEU A 3 -23.67 -22.15 -26.53
CA LEU A 3 -22.50 -23.01 -26.41
C LEU A 3 -22.23 -23.14 -24.92
N LEU A 4 -22.53 -24.32 -24.35
CA LEU A 4 -22.38 -24.61 -22.92
C LEU A 4 -21.00 -24.18 -22.44
N LYS A 5 -20.98 -23.42 -21.33
CA LYS A 5 -19.77 -22.92 -20.68
C LYS A 5 -18.90 -21.98 -21.55
N HIS A 6 -19.45 -21.44 -22.65
CA HIS A 6 -18.78 -20.44 -23.50
C HIS A 6 -19.64 -19.19 -23.76
N GLY A 7 -20.94 -19.32 -24.05
CA GLY A 7 -21.82 -18.16 -24.17
C GLY A 7 -22.98 -18.31 -25.16
N ILE A 8 -23.67 -17.19 -25.36
CA ILE A 8 -24.78 -17.05 -26.31
C ILE A 8 -24.21 -16.64 -27.66
N PHE A 9 -24.60 -17.35 -28.71
CA PHE A 9 -24.25 -17.04 -30.09
C PHE A 9 -25.53 -16.91 -30.92
N THR A 10 -25.63 -15.81 -31.66
CA THR A 10 -26.67 -15.57 -32.66
C THR A 10 -26.02 -15.43 -34.03
N TRP A 11 -26.74 -15.83 -35.07
CA TRP A 11 -26.26 -15.71 -36.45
C TRP A 11 -27.43 -15.32 -37.35
N SER A 12 -27.13 -14.59 -38.42
CA SER A 12 -27.99 -14.39 -39.59
C SER A 12 -27.08 -14.04 -40.78
N GLU A 13 -27.58 -14.20 -42.00
CA GLU A 13 -26.95 -13.67 -43.21
C GLU A 13 -27.01 -12.12 -43.25
N ASP A 14 -27.93 -11.51 -42.48
CA ASP A 14 -27.98 -10.06 -42.25
C ASP A 14 -27.33 -9.68 -40.91
N PRO A 15 -26.26 -8.84 -40.89
CA PRO A 15 -25.62 -8.38 -39.67
C PRO A 15 -26.58 -7.68 -38.68
N ARG A 16 -27.59 -6.96 -39.18
CA ARG A 16 -28.56 -6.28 -38.30
C ARG A 16 -29.43 -7.32 -37.59
N GLU A 17 -29.99 -8.27 -38.32
CA GLU A 17 -30.79 -9.34 -37.73
C GLU A 17 -29.97 -10.17 -36.73
N ALA A 18 -28.69 -10.48 -37.02
CA ALA A 18 -27.83 -11.18 -36.07
C ALA A 18 -27.65 -10.41 -34.75
N TYR A 19 -27.50 -9.09 -34.82
CA TYR A 19 -27.40 -8.19 -33.66
C TYR A 19 -28.73 -8.08 -32.89
N GLU A 20 -29.85 -7.90 -33.58
CA GLU A 20 -31.19 -7.83 -32.97
C GLU A 20 -31.55 -9.16 -32.29
N ASN A 21 -31.18 -10.30 -32.89
CA ASN A 21 -31.31 -11.62 -32.27
C ASN A 21 -30.48 -11.73 -30.99
N MET A 22 -29.27 -11.15 -30.95
CA MET A 22 -28.44 -11.14 -29.75
C MET A 22 -29.13 -10.36 -28.63
N ILE A 23 -29.62 -9.14 -28.93
CA ILE A 23 -30.38 -8.33 -27.97
C ILE A 23 -31.59 -9.12 -27.45
N ALA A 24 -32.40 -9.69 -28.34
CA ALA A 24 -33.59 -10.44 -27.93
C ALA A 24 -33.27 -11.67 -27.06
N ALA A 25 -32.12 -12.32 -27.29
CA ALA A 25 -31.66 -13.43 -26.47
C ALA A 25 -31.18 -12.96 -25.09
N ILE A 26 -30.43 -11.86 -25.02
CA ILE A 26 -29.98 -11.23 -23.77
C ILE A 26 -31.19 -10.76 -22.95
N ASP A 27 -32.12 -10.01 -23.56
CA ASP A 27 -33.35 -9.53 -22.90
C ASP A 27 -34.15 -10.67 -22.28
N ARG A 28 -34.21 -11.83 -22.95
CA ARG A 28 -34.90 -13.02 -22.44
C ARG A 28 -34.19 -13.60 -21.23
N ALA A 29 -32.85 -13.64 -21.25
CA ALA A 29 -32.05 -14.10 -20.12
C ALA A 29 -32.20 -13.15 -18.93
N GLU A 30 -32.08 -11.84 -19.15
CA GLU A 30 -32.25 -10.80 -18.13
C GLU A 30 -33.62 -10.88 -17.45
N LYS A 31 -34.70 -11.01 -18.23
CA LYS A 31 -36.06 -11.18 -17.69
C LYS A 31 -36.17 -12.43 -16.80
N ARG A 32 -35.58 -13.54 -17.24
CA ARG A 32 -35.60 -14.79 -16.44
C ARG A 32 -34.81 -14.66 -15.14
N ILE A 33 -33.68 -13.95 -15.15
CA ILE A 33 -32.88 -13.66 -13.94
C ILE A 33 -33.67 -12.75 -13.00
N ALA A 34 -34.36 -11.73 -13.52
CA ALA A 34 -35.19 -10.82 -12.72
C ALA A 34 -36.39 -11.53 -12.04
N GLU A 35 -36.90 -12.61 -12.62
CA GLU A 35 -37.93 -13.47 -12.02
C GLU A 35 -37.38 -14.43 -10.94
N GLY A 36 -36.05 -14.53 -10.79
CA GLY A 36 -35.40 -15.30 -9.74
C GLY A 36 -35.59 -14.70 -8.34
N ARG A 37 -35.15 -15.44 -7.32
CA ARG A 37 -35.10 -14.93 -5.94
C ARG A 37 -34.14 -13.75 -5.89
N SER A 38 -34.63 -12.57 -5.48
CA SER A 38 -33.83 -11.35 -5.40
C SER A 38 -32.73 -11.38 -4.33
N ARG A 39 -32.86 -12.26 -3.33
CA ARG A 39 -31.86 -12.49 -2.26
C ARG A 39 -31.59 -13.98 -2.09
N PRO A 40 -30.83 -14.60 -3.00
CA PRO A 40 -30.61 -16.04 -2.99
C PRO A 40 -29.73 -16.52 -1.83
N PHE A 41 -28.92 -15.63 -1.25
CA PHE A 41 -28.00 -15.93 -0.15
C PHE A 41 -28.62 -15.79 1.25
N GLY A 42 -29.86 -15.28 1.32
CA GLY A 42 -30.60 -15.05 2.57
C GLY A 42 -30.65 -13.59 3.00
N THR A 43 -30.87 -13.34 4.29
CA THR A 43 -30.96 -11.98 4.89
C THR A 43 -30.04 -11.82 6.10
N ALA A 44 -29.04 -12.69 6.26
CA ALA A 44 -28.26 -12.84 7.49
C ALA A 44 -27.44 -11.58 7.85
N SER A 45 -27.11 -10.73 6.88
CA SER A 45 -26.34 -9.50 7.07
C SER A 45 -27.05 -8.45 7.95
N ALA A 46 -28.39 -8.45 8.02
CA ALA A 46 -29.14 -7.34 8.62
C ALA A 46 -29.22 -7.32 10.16
N ALA A 47 -28.77 -8.36 10.88
CA ALA A 47 -29.19 -8.57 12.29
C ALA A 47 -28.09 -8.52 13.36
N ARG A 48 -26.83 -8.16 13.07
CA ARG A 48 -25.74 -8.27 14.06
C ARG A 48 -24.96 -6.96 14.23
N SER A 49 -25.10 -6.35 15.41
CA SER A 49 -24.56 -5.05 15.84
C SER A 49 -23.13 -4.77 15.37
N ALA A 50 -22.92 -3.63 14.70
CA ALA A 50 -21.61 -3.17 14.23
C ALA A 50 -20.64 -2.74 15.37
N LYS A 51 -21.11 -2.58 16.61
CA LYS A 51 -20.32 -1.99 17.71
C LYS A 51 -19.12 -2.84 18.19
N THR A 52 -18.98 -4.08 17.73
CA THR A 52 -17.90 -5.01 18.12
C THR A 52 -17.08 -5.52 16.94
N LEU A 53 -17.34 -5.03 15.72
CA LEU A 53 -16.70 -5.53 14.52
C LEU A 53 -15.38 -4.79 14.26
N ALA A 54 -14.29 -5.53 14.06
CA ALA A 54 -13.03 -4.93 13.62
C ALA A 54 -13.20 -4.30 12.22
N SER A 55 -12.64 -3.12 12.06
CA SER A 55 -12.73 -2.33 10.85
C SER A 55 -11.85 -2.87 9.71
N ALA A 56 -12.08 -2.39 8.49
CA ALA A 56 -11.31 -2.80 7.32
C ALA A 56 -9.81 -2.44 7.47
N GLU A 57 -9.52 -1.25 7.99
CA GLU A 57 -8.18 -0.76 8.30
C GLU A 57 -7.45 -1.62 9.35
N GLU A 58 -8.18 -2.26 10.26
CA GLU A 58 -7.59 -3.12 11.30
C GLU A 58 -7.20 -4.49 10.75
N ILE A 59 -8.00 -5.04 9.83
CA ILE A 59 -7.78 -6.40 9.30
C ILE A 59 -6.95 -6.43 8.02
N ALA A 60 -6.99 -5.39 7.20
CA ALA A 60 -6.25 -5.31 5.95
C ALA A 60 -4.74 -5.64 6.11
N PRO A 61 -4.02 -5.06 7.09
CA PRO A 61 -2.62 -5.41 7.34
C PRO A 61 -2.39 -6.88 7.66
N LEU A 62 -3.31 -7.51 8.39
CA LEU A 62 -3.22 -8.93 8.78
C LEU A 62 -3.43 -9.83 7.55
N LEU A 63 -4.45 -9.55 6.74
CA LEU A 63 -4.72 -10.25 5.48
C LEU A 63 -3.52 -10.13 4.54
N ARG A 64 -3.00 -8.91 4.37
CA ARG A 64 -1.84 -8.60 3.52
C ARG A 64 -0.59 -9.33 3.97
N GLY A 65 -0.35 -9.40 5.28
CA GLY A 65 0.74 -10.16 5.89
C GLY A 65 0.62 -11.66 5.66
N ALA A 66 -0.58 -12.21 5.83
CA ALA A 66 -0.83 -13.64 5.69
C ALA A 66 -0.55 -14.18 4.27
N ILE A 67 -0.71 -13.35 3.23
CA ILE A 67 -0.42 -13.71 1.84
C ILE A 67 0.95 -13.23 1.34
N ALA A 68 1.78 -12.63 2.19
CA ALA A 68 3.08 -12.15 1.76
C ALA A 68 4.00 -13.34 1.44
N LEU A 69 4.65 -13.26 0.28
CA LEU A 69 5.61 -14.28 -0.14
C LEU A 69 7.01 -13.94 0.39
N PRO A 70 7.83 -14.95 0.74
CA PRO A 70 9.21 -14.71 1.11
C PRO A 70 9.96 -14.02 -0.03
N GLY A 71 10.97 -13.24 0.34
CA GLY A 71 11.84 -12.62 -0.63
C GLY A 71 12.71 -13.65 -1.37
N ARG A 72 13.28 -13.23 -2.50
CA ARG A 72 14.19 -14.10 -3.27
C ARG A 72 15.35 -14.57 -2.37
N GLY A 73 15.59 -15.88 -2.34
CA GLY A 73 16.64 -16.48 -1.52
C GLY A 73 16.34 -16.58 -0.02
N GLY A 74 15.08 -16.40 0.41
CA GLY A 74 14.67 -16.57 1.81
C GLY A 74 14.95 -15.34 2.69
N GLU A 75 16.06 -14.64 2.46
CA GLU A 75 16.46 -13.40 3.16
C GLU A 75 16.19 -12.14 2.33
N GLY A 76 15.50 -12.30 1.20
CA GLY A 76 15.09 -11.20 0.34
C GLY A 76 14.03 -10.32 0.99
N ARG A 77 13.84 -9.11 0.46
CA ARG A 77 12.64 -8.31 0.80
C ARG A 77 11.38 -9.12 0.44
N PRO A 78 10.39 -9.22 1.35
CA PRO A 78 9.17 -9.97 1.07
C PRO A 78 8.41 -9.37 -0.11
N ARG A 79 7.82 -10.25 -0.92
CA ARG A 79 6.95 -9.88 -2.02
C ARG A 79 5.52 -9.83 -1.49
N ARG A 80 5.10 -8.61 -1.14
CA ARG A 80 3.76 -8.33 -0.62
C ARG A 80 2.76 -8.17 -1.77
N PHE A 81 1.53 -7.89 -1.41
CA PHE A 81 0.46 -7.50 -2.33
C PHE A 81 -0.13 -6.16 -1.90
N ILE A 82 -0.76 -5.46 -2.83
CA ILE A 82 -1.59 -4.29 -2.56
C ILE A 82 -3.03 -4.78 -2.48
N LEU A 83 -3.79 -4.33 -1.48
CA LEU A 83 -5.19 -4.70 -1.32
C LEU A 83 -6.12 -3.58 -1.79
N GLU A 84 -7.22 -3.98 -2.43
CA GLU A 84 -8.39 -3.14 -2.70
C GLU A 84 -9.56 -3.70 -1.86
N HIS A 85 -10.11 -2.89 -0.96
CA HIS A 85 -11.30 -3.23 -0.19
C HIS A 85 -12.55 -2.66 -0.86
N ARG A 86 -13.62 -3.45 -0.93
CA ARG A 86 -14.95 -3.01 -1.36
C ARG A 86 -16.02 -3.53 -0.43
N SER A 87 -17.01 -2.69 -0.18
CA SER A 87 -18.17 -3.03 0.62
C SER A 87 -19.38 -2.30 0.05
N ASN A 88 -20.37 -3.09 -0.36
CA ASN A 88 -21.71 -2.64 -0.75
C ASN A 88 -22.69 -3.73 -0.31
N ASP A 89 -23.99 -3.46 -0.39
CA ASP A 89 -25.02 -4.37 0.11
C ASP A 89 -24.94 -5.76 -0.54
N ASP A 90 -24.63 -5.85 -1.83
CA ASP A 90 -24.52 -7.12 -2.56
C ASP A 90 -23.29 -7.93 -2.13
N ILE A 91 -22.15 -7.26 -1.92
CA ILE A 91 -20.94 -7.89 -1.39
C ILE A 91 -21.16 -8.37 0.04
N LEU A 92 -21.78 -7.55 0.89
CA LEU A 92 -22.03 -7.89 2.29
C LEU A 92 -23.03 -9.04 2.42
N ASP A 93 -24.06 -9.06 1.58
CA ASP A 93 -25.02 -10.17 1.51
C ASP A 93 -24.34 -11.48 1.07
N PHE A 94 -23.47 -11.42 0.05
CA PHE A 94 -22.68 -12.58 -0.36
C PHE A 94 -21.76 -13.06 0.76
N CYS A 95 -20.95 -12.17 1.36
CA CYS A 95 -20.03 -12.52 2.45
C CYS A 95 -20.76 -13.06 3.70
N GLY A 96 -22.03 -12.70 3.88
CA GLY A 96 -22.88 -13.17 4.98
C GLY A 96 -23.69 -14.44 4.70
N ALA A 97 -23.52 -15.06 3.52
CA ALA A 97 -24.27 -16.25 3.16
C ALA A 97 -23.96 -17.43 4.12
N PRO A 98 -24.96 -18.17 4.63
CA PRO A 98 -24.72 -19.32 5.51
C PRO A 98 -23.85 -20.42 4.90
N ASN A 99 -23.85 -20.54 3.58
CA ASN A 99 -23.07 -21.48 2.77
C ASN A 99 -21.92 -20.80 2.01
N ILE A 100 -21.42 -19.65 2.49
CA ILE A 100 -20.35 -18.89 1.81
C ILE A 100 -19.10 -19.73 1.50
N ALA A 101 -18.75 -20.66 2.38
CA ALA A 101 -17.61 -21.56 2.17
C ALA A 101 -17.76 -22.44 0.91
N ASP A 102 -18.99 -22.78 0.53
CA ASP A 102 -19.27 -23.51 -0.71
C ASP A 102 -19.33 -22.55 -1.89
N LEU A 103 -20.04 -21.41 -1.74
CA LEU A 103 -20.22 -20.41 -2.81
C LEU A 103 -18.90 -19.88 -3.35
N VAL A 104 -17.95 -19.53 -2.47
CA VAL A 104 -16.64 -19.04 -2.93
C VAL A 104 -15.86 -20.09 -3.71
N ARG A 105 -16.08 -21.38 -3.44
CA ARG A 105 -15.35 -22.51 -4.06
C ARG A 105 -16.01 -23.03 -5.33
N CYS A 106 -17.19 -22.53 -5.70
CA CYS A 106 -17.90 -22.97 -6.90
C CYS A 106 -17.13 -22.69 -8.20
N GLY A 107 -16.12 -21.81 -8.18
CA GLY A 107 -15.29 -21.46 -9.33
C GLY A 107 -15.62 -20.06 -9.86
N ASN A 108 -15.13 -19.73 -11.05
CA ASN A 108 -15.33 -18.42 -11.64
C ASN A 108 -16.22 -18.42 -12.87
N ALA A 109 -16.75 -17.24 -13.21
CA ALA A 109 -17.65 -17.05 -14.34
C ALA A 109 -16.96 -17.09 -15.72
N THR A 110 -15.74 -16.57 -15.86
CA THR A 110 -15.06 -16.47 -17.17
C THR A 110 -13.55 -16.71 -17.10
N PRO A 111 -12.85 -16.94 -18.24
CA PRO A 111 -11.40 -17.07 -18.28
C PRO A 111 -10.63 -15.90 -17.66
N GLU A 112 -11.05 -14.66 -17.92
CA GLU A 112 -10.48 -13.45 -17.29
C GLU A 112 -10.47 -13.54 -15.76
N HIS A 113 -11.52 -14.14 -15.17
CA HIS A 113 -11.57 -14.30 -13.72
C HIS A 113 -10.48 -15.26 -13.23
N VAL A 114 -10.30 -16.38 -13.92
CA VAL A 114 -9.31 -17.40 -13.54
C VAL A 114 -7.90 -16.82 -13.51
N ILE A 115 -7.52 -16.00 -14.49
CA ILE A 115 -6.15 -15.44 -14.54
C ILE A 115 -5.91 -14.30 -13.55
N HIS A 116 -6.96 -13.60 -13.10
CA HIS A 116 -6.85 -12.48 -12.16
C HIS A 116 -7.01 -12.91 -10.70
N ILE A 117 -8.06 -13.70 -10.41
CA ILE A 117 -8.44 -14.07 -9.04
C ILE A 117 -8.19 -15.55 -8.71
N LYS A 118 -7.55 -16.30 -9.63
CA LYS A 118 -7.29 -17.76 -9.52
C LYS A 118 -8.58 -18.56 -9.47
N ARG A 119 -8.51 -19.86 -9.19
CA ARG A 119 -9.65 -20.79 -9.19
C ARG A 119 -10.83 -20.36 -8.31
N TYR A 120 -10.55 -19.78 -7.14
CA TYR A 120 -11.54 -19.33 -6.17
C TYR A 120 -10.91 -18.41 -5.10
N GLY A 121 -11.74 -17.77 -4.26
CA GLY A 121 -11.32 -16.94 -3.12
C GLY A 121 -11.51 -17.62 -1.75
N VAL A 122 -11.15 -16.91 -0.67
CA VAL A 122 -11.21 -17.42 0.70
C VAL A 122 -12.35 -16.74 1.46
N ALA A 123 -13.27 -17.54 2.01
CA ALA A 123 -14.28 -17.05 2.94
C ALA A 123 -13.68 -16.97 4.35
N LEU A 124 -13.90 -15.85 5.03
CA LEU A 124 -13.46 -15.63 6.41
C LEU A 124 -14.66 -15.26 7.29
N PRO A 125 -14.71 -15.77 8.52
CA PRO A 125 -15.78 -15.43 9.46
C PRO A 125 -15.66 -13.97 9.88
N ARG A 126 -16.69 -13.50 10.59
CA ARG A 126 -16.76 -12.16 11.13
C ARG A 126 -15.60 -11.88 12.12
N PRO A 127 -14.82 -10.79 11.94
CA PRO A 127 -13.75 -10.41 12.87
C PRO A 127 -14.30 -9.68 14.10
N GLU A 128 -14.85 -10.43 15.05
CA GLU A 128 -15.30 -9.85 16.32
C GLU A 128 -14.11 -9.40 17.18
N ALA A 129 -14.19 -8.20 17.74
CA ALA A 129 -13.11 -7.55 18.48
C ALA A 129 -12.72 -8.32 19.76
N ASP A 130 -13.67 -9.01 20.40
CA ASP A 130 -13.44 -9.84 21.59
C ASP A 130 -12.77 -11.19 21.28
N ASN A 131 -12.70 -11.58 20.01
CA ASN A 131 -12.08 -12.83 19.54
C ASN A 131 -11.04 -12.59 18.42
N PHE A 132 -10.49 -11.38 18.36
CA PHE A 132 -9.67 -10.92 17.23
C PHE A 132 -8.36 -11.69 17.05
N GLU A 133 -7.76 -12.16 18.15
CA GLU A 133 -6.54 -12.97 18.11
C GLU A 133 -6.80 -14.35 17.47
N ALA A 134 -7.87 -15.03 17.89
CA ALA A 134 -8.25 -16.31 17.29
C ALA A 134 -8.66 -16.14 15.82
N TRP A 135 -9.35 -15.05 15.48
CA TRP A 135 -9.65 -14.70 14.10
C TRP A 135 -8.38 -14.58 13.25
N THR A 136 -7.34 -13.90 13.78
CA THR A 136 -6.04 -13.75 13.11
C THR A 136 -5.34 -15.10 12.88
N VAL A 137 -5.42 -16.03 13.83
CA VAL A 137 -4.92 -17.40 13.66
C VAL A 137 -5.69 -18.11 12.54
N GLY A 138 -7.03 -18.02 12.57
CA GLY A 138 -7.89 -18.60 11.54
C GLY A 138 -7.61 -18.07 10.13
N VAL A 139 -7.25 -16.79 9.98
CA VAL A 139 -6.79 -16.24 8.68
C VAL A 139 -5.56 -16.98 8.18
N LYS A 140 -4.54 -17.17 9.03
CA LYS A 140 -3.29 -17.84 8.65
C LYS A 140 -3.55 -19.30 8.27
N GLU A 141 -4.42 -19.99 9.01
CA GLU A 141 -4.83 -21.36 8.72
C GLU A 141 -5.58 -21.45 7.38
N ALA A 142 -6.52 -20.53 7.12
CA ALA A 142 -7.28 -20.49 5.87
C ALA A 142 -6.36 -20.23 4.66
N VAL A 143 -5.39 -19.31 4.77
CA VAL A 143 -4.41 -19.05 3.72
C VAL A 143 -3.48 -20.26 3.51
N ALA A 144 -3.03 -20.91 4.59
CA ALA A 144 -2.21 -22.12 4.48
C ALA A 144 -2.97 -23.27 3.82
N ALA A 145 -4.24 -23.46 4.17
CA ALA A 145 -5.11 -24.46 3.56
C ALA A 145 -5.34 -24.18 2.07
N TYR A 146 -5.58 -22.92 1.70
CA TYR A 146 -5.66 -22.50 0.30
C TYR A 146 -4.38 -22.83 -0.47
N ALA A 147 -3.22 -22.48 0.08
CA ALA A 147 -1.92 -22.68 -0.57
C ALA A 147 -1.59 -24.17 -0.76
N ALA A 148 -1.92 -25.00 0.25
CA ALA A 148 -1.77 -26.45 0.16
C ALA A 148 -2.70 -27.05 -0.93
N ASP A 149 -3.96 -26.64 -0.95
CA ASP A 149 -4.92 -27.07 -1.98
C ASP A 149 -4.49 -26.63 -3.38
N TYR A 150 -4.05 -25.38 -3.55
CA TYR A 150 -3.55 -24.87 -4.83
C TYR A 150 -2.32 -25.65 -5.31
N THR A 151 -1.41 -26.01 -4.40
CA THR A 151 -0.23 -26.82 -4.73
C THR A 151 -0.64 -28.21 -5.20
N ALA A 152 -1.56 -28.87 -4.48
CA ALA A 152 -2.06 -30.18 -4.86
C ALA A 152 -2.83 -30.16 -6.19
N TYR A 153 -3.64 -29.11 -6.42
CA TYR A 153 -4.30 -28.84 -7.70
C TYR A 153 -3.29 -28.70 -8.84
N PHE A 154 -2.24 -27.92 -8.63
CA PHE A 154 -1.18 -27.74 -9.62
C PHE A 154 -0.45 -29.05 -9.93
N GLU A 155 -0.06 -29.81 -8.91
CA GLU A 155 0.68 -31.07 -9.09
C GLU A 155 -0.13 -32.10 -9.88
N ARG A 156 -1.40 -32.32 -9.52
CA ARG A 156 -2.29 -33.26 -10.22
C ARG A 156 -2.46 -32.89 -11.69
N ASN A 157 -2.74 -31.62 -11.97
CA ASN A 157 -3.01 -31.18 -13.34
C ASN A 157 -1.76 -30.99 -14.17
N ASN A 158 -0.65 -30.55 -13.58
CA ASN A 158 0.63 -30.49 -14.27
C ASN A 158 1.05 -31.89 -14.71
N ALA A 159 0.89 -32.91 -13.86
CA ALA A 159 1.12 -34.31 -14.24
C ALA A 159 0.21 -34.75 -15.41
N ARG A 160 -1.09 -34.40 -15.36
CA ARG A 160 -2.06 -34.67 -16.44
C ARG A 160 -1.60 -34.10 -17.79
N VAL A 161 -1.04 -32.89 -17.81
CA VAL A 161 -0.61 -32.21 -19.06
C VAL A 161 0.88 -32.44 -19.43
N GLY A 162 1.53 -33.46 -18.84
CA GLY A 162 2.89 -33.86 -19.20
C GLY A 162 4.03 -33.21 -18.40
N GLY A 163 3.72 -32.50 -17.31
CA GLY A 163 4.68 -32.06 -16.29
C GLY A 163 5.47 -30.79 -16.61
N GLY A 164 5.23 -30.14 -17.75
CA GLY A 164 6.03 -29.02 -18.25
C GLY A 164 5.66 -27.62 -17.72
N LYS A 165 4.64 -27.47 -16.87
CA LYS A 165 4.22 -26.16 -16.35
C LYS A 165 5.05 -25.76 -15.14
N LYS A 166 5.15 -24.44 -14.90
CA LYS A 166 5.75 -23.87 -13.68
C LYS A 166 4.64 -23.29 -12.82
N MET A 167 4.60 -23.65 -11.53
CA MET A 167 3.58 -23.17 -10.61
C MET A 167 3.63 -21.63 -10.47
N LEU A 168 2.48 -20.99 -10.57
CA LEU A 168 2.29 -19.60 -10.14
C LEU A 168 2.36 -19.52 -8.61
N ASP A 169 2.42 -18.32 -8.01
CA ASP A 169 2.39 -18.26 -6.55
C ASP A 169 1.06 -18.83 -6.01
N PRO A 170 1.08 -19.60 -4.91
CA PRO A 170 -0.10 -20.33 -4.43
C PRO A 170 -0.99 -19.50 -3.49
N MET A 171 -0.82 -18.17 -3.45
CA MET A 171 -1.56 -17.32 -2.51
C MET A 171 -2.94 -16.94 -3.07
N PRO A 172 -3.99 -16.87 -2.21
CA PRO A 172 -5.29 -16.40 -2.63
C PRO A 172 -5.23 -14.95 -3.10
N ARG A 173 -6.14 -14.59 -4.01
CA ARG A 173 -6.28 -13.23 -4.55
C ARG A 173 -7.48 -12.48 -4.00
N VAL A 174 -8.41 -13.17 -3.37
CA VAL A 174 -9.67 -12.60 -2.91
C VAL A 174 -10.05 -13.17 -1.55
N PHE A 175 -10.42 -12.30 -0.63
CA PHE A 175 -11.02 -12.63 0.66
C PHE A 175 -12.43 -12.06 0.74
N TYR A 176 -13.38 -12.88 1.19
CA TYR A 176 -14.76 -12.51 1.48
C TYR A 176 -14.94 -12.57 2.98
N VAL A 177 -15.01 -11.41 3.64
CA VAL A 177 -15.04 -11.31 5.10
C VAL A 177 -16.44 -10.93 5.55
N GLU A 178 -17.09 -11.82 6.32
CA GLU A 178 -18.43 -11.59 6.85
C GLU A 178 -18.51 -10.24 7.60
N GLY A 179 -19.47 -9.40 7.21
CA GLY A 179 -19.74 -8.11 7.84
C GLY A 179 -18.78 -6.96 7.45
N VAL A 180 -17.64 -7.24 6.82
CA VAL A 180 -16.64 -6.22 6.43
C VAL A 180 -16.61 -6.03 4.91
N GLY A 181 -16.70 -7.11 4.15
CA GLY A 181 -16.77 -7.09 2.69
C GLY A 181 -15.60 -7.81 2.01
N LEU A 182 -15.29 -7.36 0.80
CA LEU A 182 -14.38 -7.98 -0.14
C LEU A 182 -12.98 -7.34 -0.06
N PHE A 183 -11.92 -8.16 -0.03
CA PHE A 183 -10.55 -7.70 -0.21
C PHE A 183 -9.90 -8.43 -1.38
N ALA A 184 -9.49 -7.69 -2.40
CA ALA A 184 -8.79 -8.23 -3.56
C ALA A 184 -7.31 -7.83 -3.56
N ALA A 185 -6.42 -8.75 -3.92
CA ALA A 185 -4.98 -8.59 -3.86
C ALA A 185 -4.35 -8.51 -5.25
N GLY A 186 -3.53 -7.49 -5.48
CA GLY A 186 -2.76 -7.31 -6.72
C GLY A 186 -1.31 -6.93 -6.43
N ASN A 187 -0.48 -6.86 -7.48
CA ASN A 187 0.92 -6.44 -7.33
C ASN A 187 1.06 -4.89 -7.24
N THR A 188 0.00 -4.19 -7.63
CA THR A 188 -0.15 -2.73 -7.70
C THR A 188 -1.61 -2.39 -7.38
N GLN A 189 -1.92 -1.14 -7.03
CA GLN A 189 -3.31 -0.72 -6.78
C GLN A 189 -4.20 -0.97 -7.99
N LYS A 190 -3.70 -0.69 -9.20
CA LYS A 190 -4.45 -0.93 -10.43
C LYS A 190 -4.83 -2.40 -10.61
N SER A 191 -3.88 -3.32 -10.38
CA SER A 191 -4.16 -4.76 -10.50
C SER A 191 -5.05 -5.29 -9.37
N ALA A 192 -4.93 -4.74 -8.16
CA ALA A 192 -5.85 -5.06 -7.06
C ALA A 192 -7.29 -4.63 -7.39
N GLY A 193 -7.45 -3.43 -7.99
CA GLY A 193 -8.73 -2.94 -8.49
C GLY A 193 -9.35 -3.85 -9.55
N VAL A 194 -8.56 -4.32 -10.53
CA VAL A 194 -9.04 -5.30 -11.53
C VAL A 194 -9.48 -6.60 -10.86
N CYS A 195 -8.73 -7.09 -9.86
CA CYS A 195 -9.12 -8.29 -9.11
C CYS A 195 -10.43 -8.06 -8.35
N ALA A 196 -10.67 -6.87 -7.82
CA ALA A 196 -11.91 -6.50 -7.16
C ALA A 196 -13.09 -6.42 -8.15
N ASP A 197 -12.92 -5.79 -9.30
CA ASP A 197 -13.94 -5.73 -10.37
C ASP A 197 -14.40 -7.12 -10.80
N VAL A 198 -13.42 -8.00 -11.00
CA VAL A 198 -13.61 -9.39 -11.38
C VAL A 198 -14.32 -10.18 -10.26
N ALA A 199 -13.93 -10.00 -9.01
CA ALA A 199 -14.60 -10.67 -7.89
C ALA A 199 -16.05 -10.20 -7.71
N GLU A 200 -16.32 -8.90 -7.90
CA GLU A 200 -17.66 -8.33 -7.83
C GLU A 200 -18.57 -8.85 -8.96
N ALA A 201 -18.04 -8.91 -10.19
CA ALA A 201 -18.76 -9.54 -11.31
C ALA A 201 -19.06 -11.03 -11.05
N THR A 202 -18.14 -11.78 -10.43
CA THR A 202 -18.40 -13.16 -10.00
C THR A 202 -19.57 -13.23 -9.01
N ILE A 203 -19.62 -12.33 -8.02
CA ILE A 203 -20.73 -12.28 -7.06
C ILE A 203 -22.06 -12.08 -7.78
N GLU A 204 -22.12 -11.16 -8.74
CA GLU A 204 -23.34 -10.88 -9.52
C GLU A 204 -23.80 -12.11 -10.33
N VAL A 205 -22.87 -12.79 -11.00
CA VAL A 205 -23.17 -14.01 -11.77
C VAL A 205 -23.67 -15.13 -10.86
N ILE A 206 -23.00 -15.37 -9.73
CA ILE A 206 -23.42 -16.40 -8.77
C ILE A 206 -24.80 -16.03 -8.21
N ARG A 207 -25.05 -14.75 -7.89
CA ARG A 207 -26.35 -14.28 -7.40
C ARG A 207 -27.45 -14.55 -8.42
N GLY A 208 -27.25 -14.19 -9.69
CA GLY A 208 -28.24 -14.44 -10.74
C GLY A 208 -28.55 -15.94 -10.90
N ALA A 209 -27.51 -16.79 -10.88
CA ALA A 209 -27.66 -18.22 -11.01
C ALA A 209 -28.35 -18.86 -9.81
N GLU A 210 -27.93 -18.55 -8.58
CA GLU A 210 -28.55 -19.03 -7.32
C GLU A 210 -29.97 -18.48 -7.12
N GLY A 211 -30.29 -17.34 -7.74
CA GLY A 211 -31.65 -16.80 -7.80
C GLY A 211 -32.61 -17.71 -8.57
N ILE A 212 -32.09 -18.44 -9.56
CA ILE A 212 -32.86 -19.33 -10.43
C ILE A 212 -32.78 -20.78 -9.97
N ASP A 213 -31.56 -21.29 -9.81
CA ASP A 213 -31.22 -22.66 -9.44
C ASP A 213 -29.87 -22.65 -8.69
N ARG A 214 -28.77 -23.02 -9.37
CA ARG A 214 -27.42 -23.06 -8.80
C ARG A 214 -26.36 -22.62 -9.81
N PHE A 215 -25.29 -21.97 -9.35
CA PHE A 215 -24.11 -21.71 -10.16
C PHE A 215 -23.24 -22.96 -10.32
N GLU A 216 -22.81 -23.26 -11.54
CA GLU A 216 -21.87 -24.34 -11.87
C GLU A 216 -20.73 -23.80 -12.76
N ALA A 217 -19.49 -23.90 -12.30
CA ALA A 217 -18.33 -23.48 -13.09
C ALA A 217 -17.79 -24.58 -14.01
N LEU A 218 -16.67 -24.28 -14.67
CA LEU A 218 -15.84 -25.24 -15.38
C LEU A 218 -15.27 -26.32 -14.44
N SER A 219 -14.87 -27.46 -14.99
CA SER A 219 -14.21 -28.50 -14.21
C SER A 219 -12.82 -28.03 -13.74
N GLU A 220 -12.23 -28.73 -12.77
CA GLU A 220 -10.87 -28.46 -12.32
C GLU A 220 -9.86 -28.53 -13.48
N GLU A 221 -10.01 -29.49 -14.40
CA GLU A 221 -9.10 -29.64 -15.53
C GLU A 221 -9.17 -28.44 -16.49
N ASP A 222 -10.38 -28.02 -16.85
CA ASP A 222 -10.61 -26.90 -17.77
C ASP A 222 -10.11 -25.58 -17.17
N LEU A 223 -10.33 -25.37 -15.86
CA LEU A 223 -9.81 -24.20 -15.13
C LEU A 223 -8.28 -24.18 -15.15
N PHE A 224 -7.63 -25.33 -14.97
CA PHE A 224 -6.17 -25.42 -15.05
C PHE A 224 -5.66 -25.13 -16.46
N ASP A 225 -6.32 -25.69 -17.47
CA ASP A 225 -5.92 -25.50 -18.85
C ASP A 225 -6.00 -24.02 -19.24
N ILE A 226 -7.01 -23.28 -18.78
CA ILE A 226 -7.12 -21.82 -18.92
C ILE A 226 -6.06 -21.08 -18.12
N GLU A 227 -5.93 -21.35 -16.81
CA GLU A 227 -5.01 -20.64 -15.92
C GLU A 227 -3.56 -20.75 -16.39
N TYR A 228 -3.17 -21.92 -16.92
CA TYR A 228 -1.81 -22.20 -17.40
C TYR A 228 -1.67 -22.16 -18.93
N TRP A 229 -2.67 -21.63 -19.64
CA TRP A 229 -2.56 -21.39 -21.07
C TRP A 229 -1.68 -20.16 -21.33
N SER A 230 -0.69 -20.31 -22.21
CA SER A 230 0.28 -19.25 -22.49
C SER A 230 -0.35 -17.99 -23.10
N LEU A 231 -1.43 -18.12 -23.87
CA LEU A 231 -2.12 -17.00 -24.49
C LEU A 231 -2.95 -16.19 -23.49
N GLU A 232 -3.63 -16.85 -22.54
CA GLU A 232 -4.33 -16.18 -21.45
C GLU A 232 -3.36 -15.50 -20.49
N GLN A 233 -2.28 -16.20 -20.12
CA GLN A 233 -1.20 -15.62 -19.32
C GLN A 233 -0.49 -14.46 -20.01
N ALA A 234 -0.53 -14.37 -21.35
CA ALA A 234 0.02 -13.24 -22.09
C ALA A 234 -0.84 -11.96 -21.96
N LYS A 235 -2.13 -12.07 -21.61
CA LYS A 235 -3.00 -10.92 -21.32
C LYS A 235 -2.59 -10.21 -20.02
N LEU A 236 -2.05 -10.95 -19.06
CA LEU A 236 -1.44 -10.36 -17.87
C LEU A 236 -0.18 -9.61 -18.30
N THR A 237 -0.22 -8.28 -18.17
CA THR A 237 0.90 -7.41 -18.60
C THR A 237 2.19 -7.87 -17.94
N LYS A 238 3.15 -8.38 -18.72
CA LYS A 238 4.51 -8.71 -18.25
C LYS A 238 5.32 -7.42 -18.05
N GLN A 239 4.95 -6.62 -17.07
CA GLN A 239 5.80 -5.53 -16.60
C GLN A 239 6.90 -6.12 -15.72
N THR A 240 8.15 -5.79 -16.03
CA THR A 240 9.27 -6.06 -15.13
C THR A 240 9.01 -5.30 -13.82
N GLU A 241 8.84 -6.03 -12.73
CA GLU A 241 8.67 -5.43 -11.41
C GLU A 241 9.89 -4.56 -11.09
N LYS A 242 9.63 -3.28 -10.84
CA LYS A 242 10.62 -2.32 -10.35
C LYS A 242 10.94 -2.61 -8.86
N PRO A 243 12.07 -2.12 -8.32
CA PRO A 243 12.54 -2.46 -6.97
C PRO A 243 11.55 -2.22 -5.82
N LEU A 244 10.66 -1.24 -5.94
CA LEU A 244 9.64 -0.91 -4.94
C LEU A 244 8.22 -1.34 -5.36
N THR A 245 8.07 -2.14 -6.41
CA THR A 245 6.77 -2.75 -6.75
C THR A 245 6.23 -3.53 -5.55
N ARG A 246 4.92 -3.49 -5.33
CA ARG A 246 4.21 -4.06 -4.17
C ARG A 246 4.50 -3.38 -2.81
N GLN A 247 5.25 -2.28 -2.80
CA GLN A 247 5.53 -1.53 -1.56
C GLN A 247 4.57 -0.36 -1.43
N VAL A 248 4.08 -0.11 -0.21
CA VAL A 248 3.33 1.10 0.14
C VAL A 248 4.26 2.06 0.87
N ALA A 249 4.50 3.22 0.27
CA ALA A 249 5.38 4.25 0.79
C ALA A 249 4.60 5.50 1.22
N VAL A 250 4.81 5.90 2.47
CA VAL A 250 4.24 7.10 3.08
C VAL A 250 5.32 8.18 3.14
N VAL A 251 5.04 9.36 2.60
CA VAL A 251 5.95 10.51 2.65
C VAL A 251 5.23 11.68 3.32
N THR A 252 5.77 12.13 4.45
CA THR A 252 5.24 13.30 5.19
C THR A 252 5.90 14.59 4.71
N GLY A 253 5.17 15.71 4.71
CA GLY A 253 5.60 16.92 3.99
C GLY A 253 5.73 16.65 2.48
N GLY A 254 4.87 15.78 1.95
CA GLY A 254 4.98 15.22 0.60
C GLY A 254 4.51 16.14 -0.52
N ALA A 255 3.89 17.29 -0.20
CA ALA A 255 3.31 18.17 -1.21
C ALA A 255 4.32 19.18 -1.79
N GLY A 256 5.53 19.29 -1.23
CA GLY A 256 6.51 20.26 -1.70
C GLY A 256 7.96 19.96 -1.35
N GLY A 257 8.85 20.72 -2.00
CA GLY A 257 10.29 20.70 -1.75
C GLY A 257 10.89 19.29 -1.79
N LEU A 258 11.64 18.96 -0.74
CA LEU A 258 12.35 17.69 -0.63
C LEU A 258 11.40 16.47 -0.54
N GLY A 259 10.27 16.60 0.16
CA GLY A 259 9.32 15.49 0.31
C GLY A 259 8.73 15.07 -1.04
N LEU A 260 8.41 16.03 -1.90
CA LEU A 260 7.92 15.75 -3.25
C LEU A 260 8.98 15.05 -4.13
N ALA A 261 10.24 15.53 -4.10
CA ALA A 261 11.33 14.89 -4.84
C ALA A 261 11.57 13.44 -4.40
N ILE A 262 11.48 13.17 -3.09
CA ILE A 262 11.54 11.81 -2.54
C ILE A 262 10.36 10.97 -3.05
N ALA A 263 9.13 11.51 -2.97
CA ALA A 263 7.95 10.81 -3.43
C ALA A 263 8.05 10.43 -4.92
N GLU A 264 8.45 11.36 -5.78
CA GLU A 264 8.71 11.11 -7.20
C GLU A 264 9.68 9.96 -7.42
N GLN A 265 10.79 9.96 -6.69
CA GLN A 265 11.78 8.89 -6.80
C GLN A 265 11.22 7.53 -6.37
N LEU A 266 10.45 7.46 -5.28
CA LEU A 266 9.83 6.21 -4.83
C LEU A 266 8.76 5.72 -5.82
N LYS A 267 7.95 6.61 -6.42
CA LYS A 267 6.99 6.25 -7.46
C LYS A 267 7.68 5.75 -8.72
N ASN A 268 8.75 6.41 -9.13
CA ASN A 268 9.56 6.01 -10.28
C ASN A 268 10.11 4.59 -10.12
N GLN A 269 10.33 4.14 -8.88
CA GLN A 269 10.74 2.78 -8.54
C GLN A 269 9.58 1.80 -8.28
N GLY A 270 8.33 2.22 -8.49
CA GLY A 270 7.15 1.36 -8.51
C GLY A 270 6.35 1.27 -7.21
N ALA A 271 6.65 2.08 -6.20
CA ALA A 271 5.88 2.10 -4.96
C ALA A 271 4.45 2.65 -5.18
N GLU A 272 3.48 2.15 -4.42
CA GLU A 272 2.24 2.87 -4.19
C GLU A 272 2.50 3.97 -3.15
N LEU A 273 2.04 5.18 -3.43
CA LEU A 273 2.36 6.35 -2.63
C LEU A 273 1.17 6.81 -1.81
N ALA A 274 1.43 7.18 -0.56
CA ALA A 274 0.59 8.06 0.23
C ALA A 274 1.39 9.33 0.58
N LEU A 275 0.85 10.50 0.23
CA LEU A 275 1.42 11.80 0.57
C LEU A 275 0.62 12.39 1.73
N ILE A 276 1.33 12.75 2.79
CA ILE A 276 0.76 13.44 3.94
C ILE A 276 1.35 14.85 3.98
N ASP A 277 0.51 15.85 4.06
CA ASP A 277 0.91 17.24 4.24
C ASP A 277 -0.14 18.02 5.04
N ILE A 278 0.23 19.13 5.66
CA ILE A 278 -0.71 19.99 6.40
C ILE A 278 -1.44 20.96 5.47
N ASP A 279 -0.85 21.29 4.32
CA ASP A 279 -1.40 22.25 3.36
C ASP A 279 -2.79 21.82 2.88
N GLY A 280 -3.74 22.76 2.89
CA GLY A 280 -5.20 22.57 2.93
C GLY A 280 -5.81 21.83 1.73
N GLY A 281 -5.58 20.52 1.65
CA GLY A 281 -6.19 19.59 0.71
C GLY A 281 -5.72 19.72 -0.74
N GLU A 282 -5.74 20.92 -1.32
CA GLU A 282 -5.62 21.13 -2.76
C GLU A 282 -4.24 20.75 -3.30
N ARG A 283 -3.16 21.23 -2.67
CA ARG A 283 -1.80 20.98 -3.14
C ARG A 283 -1.41 19.51 -3.01
N VAL A 284 -1.62 18.91 -1.85
CA VAL A 284 -1.32 17.49 -1.61
C VAL A 284 -2.16 16.59 -2.52
N ALA A 285 -3.44 16.93 -2.74
CA ALA A 285 -4.29 16.22 -3.69
C ALA A 285 -3.81 16.35 -5.13
N ALA A 286 -3.38 17.53 -5.56
CA ALA A 286 -2.85 17.76 -6.91
C ALA A 286 -1.58 16.93 -7.16
N GLU A 287 -0.61 16.96 -6.24
CA GLU A 287 0.63 16.20 -6.37
C GLU A 287 0.41 14.68 -6.29
N ALA A 288 -0.43 14.21 -5.36
CA ALA A 288 -0.78 12.80 -5.29
C ALA A 288 -1.47 12.34 -6.57
N LYS A 289 -2.40 13.13 -7.12
CA LYS A 289 -3.06 12.82 -8.40
C LYS A 289 -2.05 12.76 -9.54
N ARG A 290 -1.13 13.72 -9.63
CA ARG A 290 -0.07 13.73 -10.65
C ARG A 290 0.81 12.47 -10.57
N LEU A 291 1.12 12.00 -9.37
CA LEU A 291 1.93 10.81 -9.13
C LEU A 291 1.13 9.50 -9.11
N GLY A 292 -0.19 9.54 -9.24
CA GLY A 292 -1.05 8.37 -9.07
C GLY A 292 -0.90 7.74 -7.68
N GLY A 293 -0.91 8.58 -6.64
CA GLY A 293 -0.88 8.22 -5.22
C GLY A 293 -2.13 8.68 -4.48
N PHE A 294 -2.14 8.45 -3.18
CA PHE A 294 -3.20 8.84 -2.24
C PHE A 294 -2.78 10.09 -1.46
N ALA A 295 -3.68 11.06 -1.32
CA ALA A 295 -3.42 12.30 -0.60
C ALA A 295 -4.14 12.31 0.74
N LEU A 296 -3.46 12.80 1.77
CA LEU A 296 -4.03 13.06 3.08
C LEU A 296 -3.57 14.44 3.57
N ALA A 297 -4.55 15.33 3.77
CA ALA A 297 -4.32 16.57 4.51
C ALA A 297 -4.40 16.24 6.00
N CYS A 298 -3.28 16.39 6.72
CA CYS A 298 -3.19 15.99 8.12
C CYS A 298 -2.14 16.83 8.87
N ASP A 299 -2.56 17.40 10.00
CA ASP A 299 -1.63 17.97 10.97
C ASP A 299 -1.05 16.85 11.84
N LEU A 300 0.23 16.56 11.62
CA LEU A 300 0.91 15.49 12.34
C LEU A 300 1.31 15.86 13.77
N THR A 301 1.07 17.09 14.22
CA THR A 301 1.23 17.46 15.63
C THR A 301 0.11 16.88 16.51
N ASP A 302 -1.00 16.43 15.92
CA ASP A 302 -2.04 15.66 16.60
C ASP A 302 -1.77 14.15 16.49
N PRO A 303 -1.55 13.44 17.61
CA PRO A 303 -1.30 12.00 17.60
C PRO A 303 -2.49 11.18 17.07
N VAL A 304 -3.73 11.64 17.27
CA VAL A 304 -4.93 10.94 16.79
C VAL A 304 -5.04 11.09 15.27
N ALA A 305 -4.73 12.28 14.74
CA ALA A 305 -4.68 12.52 13.31
C ALA A 305 -3.62 11.65 12.62
N ALA A 306 -2.45 11.47 13.24
CA ALA A 306 -1.41 10.58 12.74
C ALA A 306 -1.88 9.10 12.70
N ASP A 307 -2.48 8.59 13.78
CA ASP A 307 -3.03 7.23 13.82
C ASP A 307 -4.12 7.03 12.75
N ASN A 308 -5.03 7.99 12.59
CA ASN A 308 -6.09 7.97 11.58
C ASN A 308 -5.55 8.04 10.15
N ALA A 309 -4.46 8.77 9.90
CA ALA A 309 -3.83 8.85 8.59
C ALA A 309 -3.29 7.47 8.16
N LEU A 310 -2.60 6.74 9.06
CA LEU A 310 -2.12 5.40 8.76
C LEU A 310 -3.25 4.39 8.60
N ALA A 311 -4.34 4.52 9.37
CA ALA A 311 -5.54 3.70 9.21
C ALA A 311 -6.15 3.84 7.80
N GLN A 312 -6.31 5.07 7.31
CA GLN A 312 -6.81 5.32 5.96
C GLN A 312 -5.88 4.76 4.87
N ILE A 313 -4.56 4.86 5.05
CA ILE A 313 -3.59 4.26 4.13
C ILE A 313 -3.69 2.73 4.15
N ALA A 314 -3.85 2.13 5.32
CA ALA A 314 -4.03 0.70 5.49
C ALA A 314 -5.33 0.20 4.83
N ALA A 315 -6.44 0.93 4.96
CA ALA A 315 -7.67 0.63 4.24
C ALA A 315 -7.49 0.76 2.72
N LYS A 316 -6.75 1.78 2.26
CA LYS A 316 -6.56 2.05 0.82
C LYS A 316 -5.68 1.03 0.10
N PHE A 317 -4.58 0.61 0.72
CA PHE A 317 -3.54 -0.20 0.07
C PHE A 317 -3.31 -1.56 0.73
N GLY A 318 -3.97 -1.83 1.86
CA GLY A 318 -3.76 -3.03 2.65
C GLY A 318 -2.73 -2.89 3.77
N GLY A 319 -1.97 -1.79 3.84
CA GLY A 319 -0.99 -1.54 4.89
C GLY A 319 0.16 -0.61 4.47
N VAL A 320 1.29 -0.65 5.19
CA VAL A 320 2.42 0.31 5.07
C VAL A 320 3.76 -0.43 5.15
N ASP A 321 4.70 -0.12 4.25
CA ASP A 321 6.02 -0.77 4.20
C ASP A 321 7.18 0.20 4.38
N ILE A 322 7.00 1.43 3.91
CA ILE A 322 8.01 2.47 3.90
C ILE A 322 7.42 3.72 4.51
N LEU A 323 8.10 4.29 5.51
CA LEU A 323 7.80 5.62 6.02
C LEU A 323 9.01 6.53 5.80
N VAL A 324 8.82 7.59 5.03
CA VAL A 324 9.75 8.72 5.00
C VAL A 324 9.18 9.83 5.87
N SER A 325 9.72 9.94 7.07
CA SER A 325 9.33 10.91 8.09
C SER A 325 10.11 12.21 7.84
N ASN A 326 9.58 13.06 6.94
CA ASN A 326 10.24 14.22 6.36
C ASN A 326 9.64 15.57 6.78
N ALA A 327 8.36 15.65 7.19
CA ALA A 327 7.73 16.90 7.59
C ALA A 327 8.57 17.67 8.62
N GLY A 328 8.64 18.99 8.52
CA GLY A 328 9.42 19.81 9.44
C GLY A 328 9.57 21.26 9.00
N ALA A 329 9.92 22.12 9.96
CA ALA A 329 10.18 23.54 9.71
C ALA A 329 11.36 24.07 10.53
N ALA A 330 12.04 25.09 10.00
CA ALA A 330 13.22 25.69 10.61
C ALA A 330 12.85 26.87 11.52
N PHE A 331 12.60 26.58 12.79
CA PHE A 331 12.34 27.59 13.83
C PHE A 331 13.65 28.22 14.32
N GLN A 332 13.74 29.55 14.24
CA GLN A 332 14.91 30.32 14.65
C GLN A 332 14.71 30.94 16.04
N GLY A 333 15.80 31.11 16.77
CA GLY A 333 15.81 31.73 18.09
C GLY A 333 17.00 31.28 18.95
N ALA A 334 17.59 32.22 19.67
CA ALA A 334 18.58 31.95 20.70
C ALA A 334 17.92 31.35 21.95
N LEU A 335 18.53 30.32 22.55
CA LEU A 335 17.94 29.55 23.66
C LEU A 335 17.53 30.41 24.88
N THR A 336 18.23 31.50 25.14
CA THR A 336 17.97 32.37 26.30
C THR A 336 16.87 33.40 26.08
N SER A 337 16.42 33.60 24.84
CA SER A 337 15.49 34.68 24.47
C SER A 337 14.38 34.26 23.52
N VAL A 338 14.38 33.01 23.06
CA VAL A 338 13.31 32.47 22.24
C VAL A 338 12.05 32.31 23.07
N ASP A 339 10.90 32.58 22.46
CA ASP A 339 9.61 32.39 23.09
C ASP A 339 9.35 30.90 23.40
N ASP A 340 8.78 30.65 24.57
CA ASP A 340 8.53 29.29 25.07
C ASP A 340 7.52 28.52 24.21
N ASP A 341 6.57 29.20 23.57
CA ASP A 341 5.57 28.56 22.72
C ASP A 341 6.13 28.27 21.33
N LEU A 342 6.98 29.17 20.80
CA LEU A 342 7.76 28.89 19.60
C LEU A 342 8.71 27.68 19.81
N PHE A 343 9.33 27.58 20.98
CA PHE A 343 10.20 26.46 21.32
C PHE A 343 9.41 25.14 21.40
N LYS A 344 8.24 25.14 22.04
CA LYS A 344 7.35 23.96 22.08
C LYS A 344 6.87 23.57 20.68
N ALA A 345 6.40 24.53 19.87
CA ALA A 345 5.96 24.27 18.51
C ALA A 345 7.06 23.64 17.64
N ALA A 346 8.32 24.02 17.86
CA ALA A 346 9.45 23.39 17.18
C ALA A 346 9.60 21.91 17.54
N PHE A 347 9.39 21.53 18.81
CA PHE A 347 9.36 20.14 19.24
C PHE A 347 8.11 19.40 18.76
N ASP A 348 6.95 20.04 18.81
CA ASP A 348 5.70 19.44 18.33
C ASP A 348 5.83 19.02 16.87
N LEU A 349 6.35 19.92 16.02
CA LEU A 349 6.53 19.63 14.60
C LEU A 349 7.78 18.77 14.31
N ASN A 350 8.97 19.11 14.82
CA ASN A 350 10.21 18.43 14.40
C ASN A 350 10.60 17.21 15.25
N PHE A 351 9.83 16.89 16.30
CA PHE A 351 10.06 15.71 17.12
C PHE A 351 8.77 14.88 17.33
N TRP A 352 7.74 15.47 17.92
CA TRP A 352 6.52 14.71 18.28
C TRP A 352 5.77 14.20 17.05
N SER A 353 5.65 15.01 16.01
CA SER A 353 5.00 14.58 14.75
C SER A 353 5.67 13.34 14.15
N HIS A 354 7.01 13.31 14.18
CA HIS A 354 7.82 12.20 13.71
C HIS A 354 7.66 10.95 14.59
N HIS A 355 7.55 11.14 15.91
CA HIS A 355 7.26 10.06 16.86
C HIS A 355 5.87 9.46 16.61
N TYR A 356 4.83 10.30 16.48
CA TYR A 356 3.46 9.85 16.30
C TYR A 356 3.28 9.06 15.01
N ILE A 357 3.77 9.60 13.88
CA ILE A 357 3.66 8.91 12.60
C ILE A 357 4.49 7.62 12.55
N ALA A 358 5.69 7.60 13.14
CA ALA A 358 6.52 6.40 13.20
C ALA A 358 5.89 5.31 14.07
N ARG A 359 5.38 5.67 15.26
CA ARG A 359 4.63 4.76 16.13
C ARG A 359 3.44 4.14 15.41
N ALA A 360 2.65 4.96 14.70
CA ALA A 360 1.50 4.50 13.93
C ALA A 360 1.91 3.53 12.81
N ALA A 361 2.95 3.88 12.04
CA ALA A 361 3.45 3.04 10.95
C ALA A 361 4.00 1.70 11.45
N ILE A 362 4.74 1.69 12.56
CA ILE A 362 5.28 0.46 13.16
C ILE A 362 4.17 -0.48 13.61
N LYS A 363 3.10 0.03 14.24
CA LYS A 363 1.93 -0.79 14.59
C LYS A 363 1.33 -1.48 13.37
N VAL A 364 1.24 -0.79 12.23
CA VAL A 364 0.80 -1.40 10.96
C VAL A 364 1.79 -2.46 10.50
N MET A 365 3.09 -2.16 10.48
CA MET A 365 4.13 -3.10 10.06
C MET A 365 4.16 -4.37 10.92
N GLN A 366 3.96 -4.25 12.24
CA GLN A 366 3.87 -5.37 13.18
C GLN A 366 2.64 -6.24 12.92
N LYS A 367 1.46 -5.65 12.66
CA LYS A 367 0.27 -6.39 12.23
C LYS A 367 0.53 -7.18 10.94
N GLN A 368 1.23 -6.59 9.98
CA GLN A 368 1.60 -7.31 8.75
C GLN A 368 2.60 -8.44 9.01
N GLY A 369 3.50 -8.28 9.99
CA GLY A 369 4.55 -9.26 10.28
C GLY A 369 5.53 -9.49 9.11
N THR A 370 5.75 -8.46 8.29
CA THR A 370 6.62 -8.55 7.09
C THR A 370 7.77 -7.56 7.10
N GLY A 371 8.08 -6.96 8.25
CA GLY A 371 9.08 -5.91 8.39
C GLY A 371 8.74 -4.63 7.62
N GLY A 372 9.72 -3.75 7.46
CA GLY A 372 9.55 -2.45 6.81
C GLY A 372 10.80 -1.58 6.83
N ALA A 373 10.68 -0.35 6.37
CA ALA A 373 11.76 0.63 6.40
C ALA A 373 11.25 2.00 6.82
N ILE A 374 11.95 2.65 7.74
CA ILE A 374 11.67 4.01 8.21
C ILE A 374 12.91 4.86 7.98
N VAL A 375 12.73 6.01 7.33
CA VAL A 375 13.79 6.98 7.11
C VAL A 375 13.36 8.32 7.67
N PHE A 376 14.08 8.80 8.69
CA PHE A 376 13.86 10.14 9.24
C PHE A 376 14.70 11.17 8.49
N ASN A 377 14.09 12.29 8.13
CA ASN A 377 14.83 13.46 7.66
C ASN A 377 15.31 14.27 8.88
N VAL A 378 16.58 14.07 9.24
CA VAL A 378 17.23 14.85 10.30
C VAL A 378 17.76 16.16 9.71
N SER A 379 18.83 16.71 10.25
CA SER A 379 19.43 17.92 9.72
C SER A 379 20.87 18.04 10.18
N LYS A 380 21.67 18.79 9.40
CA LYS A 380 23.01 19.21 9.79
C LYS A 380 23.01 19.84 11.20
N GLN A 381 21.91 20.50 11.59
CA GLN A 381 21.74 21.11 12.92
C GLN A 381 21.69 20.10 14.08
N ALA A 382 21.36 18.83 13.81
CA ALA A 382 21.38 17.76 14.81
C ALA A 382 22.81 17.35 15.22
N VAL A 383 23.78 17.57 14.33
CA VAL A 383 25.18 17.12 14.50
C VAL A 383 26.10 18.32 14.73
N ASN A 384 25.85 19.42 14.03
CA ASN A 384 26.62 20.65 14.07
C ASN A 384 25.69 21.86 14.16
N PRO A 385 25.24 22.19 15.39
CA PRO A 385 24.31 23.30 15.62
C PRO A 385 24.95 24.64 15.25
N GLY A 386 24.15 25.51 14.63
CA GLY A 386 24.49 26.89 14.35
C GLY A 386 23.87 27.85 15.37
N PRO A 387 24.42 29.08 15.50
CA PRO A 387 23.81 30.11 16.33
C PRO A 387 22.40 30.45 15.82
N ASP A 388 21.51 30.81 16.74
CA ASP A 388 20.12 31.20 16.47
C ASP A 388 19.20 30.10 15.90
N PHE A 389 19.59 28.83 16.04
CA PHE A 389 18.76 27.66 15.73
C PHE A 389 18.45 26.83 16.98
N GLY A 390 18.28 27.47 18.14
CA GLY A 390 18.05 26.78 19.42
C GLY A 390 16.91 25.77 19.35
N PRO A 391 15.66 26.18 19.01
CA PRO A 391 14.53 25.27 18.89
C PRO A 391 14.77 24.17 17.84
N TYR A 392 15.13 24.56 16.61
CA TYR A 392 15.27 23.61 15.51
C TYR A 392 16.41 22.60 15.68
N GLY A 393 17.58 23.07 16.12
CA GLY A 393 18.76 22.23 16.34
C GLY A 393 18.55 21.23 17.47
N THR A 394 17.99 21.67 18.60
CA THR A 394 17.69 20.78 19.72
C THR A 394 16.60 19.76 19.37
N SER A 395 15.52 20.17 18.69
CA SER A 395 14.47 19.24 18.26
C SER A 395 14.98 18.21 17.25
N LYS A 396 15.84 18.61 16.28
CA LYS A 396 16.41 17.66 15.31
C LYS A 396 17.50 16.76 15.91
N ALA A 397 18.23 17.22 16.93
CA ALA A 397 19.12 16.37 17.72
C ALA A 397 18.34 15.31 18.50
N ALA A 398 17.22 15.69 19.13
CA ALA A 398 16.30 14.77 19.78
C ALA A 398 15.71 13.76 18.79
N LEU A 399 15.33 14.20 17.59
CA LEU A 399 14.86 13.32 16.51
C LEU A 399 15.91 12.28 16.11
N MET A 400 17.18 12.66 16.03
CA MET A 400 18.26 11.71 15.73
C MET A 400 18.44 10.65 16.82
N ALA A 401 18.26 11.03 18.10
CA ALA A 401 18.25 10.07 19.20
C ALA A 401 17.02 9.14 19.16
N LEU A 402 15.84 9.69 18.87
CA LEU A 402 14.60 8.93 18.69
C LEU A 402 14.73 7.88 17.60
N MET A 403 15.29 8.26 16.44
CA MET A 403 15.55 7.35 15.32
C MET A 403 16.38 6.14 15.77
N ARG A 404 17.48 6.36 16.51
CA ARG A 404 18.34 5.29 17.03
C ARG A 404 17.60 4.38 17.99
N GLN A 405 16.74 4.94 18.84
CA GLN A 405 15.94 4.15 19.78
C GLN A 405 14.99 3.21 19.03
N TYR A 406 14.28 3.72 18.01
CA TYR A 406 13.43 2.88 17.16
C TYR A 406 14.22 1.80 16.42
N SER A 407 15.45 2.08 15.99
CA SER A 407 16.32 1.07 15.38
C SER A 407 16.60 -0.10 16.33
N LEU A 408 16.82 0.17 17.62
CA LEU A 408 17.09 -0.85 18.63
C LEU A 408 15.84 -1.65 18.97
N GLU A 409 14.70 -0.99 19.11
CA GLU A 409 13.45 -1.60 19.57
C GLU A 409 12.77 -2.48 18.50
N HIS A 410 12.92 -2.14 17.20
CA HIS A 410 12.17 -2.81 16.12
C HIS A 410 13.03 -3.54 15.09
N ALA A 411 14.35 -3.66 15.32
CA ALA A 411 15.20 -4.50 14.46
C ALA A 411 14.72 -5.96 14.45
N ALA A 412 14.25 -6.49 15.59
CA ALA A 412 13.72 -7.85 15.71
C ALA A 412 12.42 -8.07 14.91
N ASP A 413 11.66 -7.00 14.66
CA ASP A 413 10.47 -7.01 13.82
C ASP A 413 10.81 -7.01 12.31
N GLY A 414 12.10 -6.97 11.96
CA GLY A 414 12.57 -6.83 10.58
C GLY A 414 12.35 -5.42 10.01
N ILE A 415 12.22 -4.41 10.87
CA ILE A 415 12.03 -3.01 10.47
C ILE A 415 13.38 -2.29 10.54
N THR A 416 13.87 -1.81 9.40
CA THR A 416 15.05 -0.95 9.38
C THR A 416 14.65 0.48 9.68
N VAL A 417 15.42 1.16 10.53
CA VAL A 417 15.16 2.54 10.91
C VAL A 417 16.45 3.32 10.76
N ASN A 418 16.48 4.26 9.83
CA ASN A 418 17.67 5.03 9.46
C ASN A 418 17.34 6.52 9.35
N ALA A 419 18.34 7.35 9.08
CA ALA A 419 18.14 8.76 8.80
C ALA A 419 18.94 9.25 7.60
N VAL A 420 18.41 10.29 6.95
CA VAL A 420 19.15 11.12 6.00
C VAL A 420 19.44 12.48 6.64
N ASN A 421 20.65 12.98 6.43
CA ASN A 421 21.15 14.22 6.99
C ASN A 421 21.54 15.20 5.86
N PRO A 422 20.58 15.96 5.30
CA PRO A 422 20.87 16.93 4.26
C PRO A 422 21.39 18.27 4.82
N ASP A 423 22.18 18.98 4.00
CA ASP A 423 22.57 20.38 4.23
C ASP A 423 22.29 21.23 2.98
N ARG A 424 21.82 22.47 3.18
CA ARG A 424 21.65 23.50 2.13
C ARG A 424 20.93 23.01 0.86
N ILE A 425 19.73 22.44 1.02
CA ILE A 425 18.88 22.08 -0.13
C ILE A 425 17.88 23.20 -0.39
N ARG A 426 17.84 23.75 -1.60
CA ARG A 426 16.83 24.76 -1.98
C ARG A 426 15.44 24.14 -1.92
N THR A 427 14.64 24.64 -1.00
CA THR A 427 13.27 24.20 -0.71
C THR A 427 12.52 25.37 -0.08
N GLY A 428 11.26 25.17 0.33
CA GLY A 428 10.56 26.16 1.16
C GLY A 428 11.29 26.52 2.47
N LEU A 429 12.22 25.68 2.96
CA LEU A 429 13.02 25.95 4.16
C LEU A 429 14.33 26.73 3.90
N MET A 430 14.75 26.81 2.64
CA MET A 430 15.96 27.50 2.21
C MET A 430 15.63 28.23 0.90
N THR A 431 14.96 29.38 1.03
CA THR A 431 14.57 30.23 -0.09
C THR A 431 15.77 31.01 -0.64
N ASP A 432 15.66 31.53 -1.85
CA ASP A 432 16.72 32.36 -2.45
C ASP A 432 17.02 33.60 -1.60
N GLU A 433 16.00 34.21 -0.99
CA GLU A 433 16.17 35.32 -0.05
C GLU A 433 17.01 34.93 1.18
N MET A 434 16.76 33.76 1.76
CA MET A 434 17.56 33.24 2.88
C MET A 434 18.98 32.87 2.45
N VAL A 435 19.17 32.39 1.22
CA VAL A 435 20.50 32.15 0.65
C VAL A 435 21.28 33.46 0.56
N ASP A 436 20.66 34.52 0.04
CA ASP A 436 21.28 35.84 -0.10
C ASP A 436 21.62 36.48 1.24
N GLU A 437 20.72 36.40 2.22
CA GLU A 437 20.96 36.88 3.58
C GLU A 437 22.14 36.14 4.24
N ARG A 438 22.14 34.81 4.19
CA ARG A 438 23.20 33.99 4.81
C ARG A 438 24.53 34.11 4.07
N ALA A 439 24.51 34.29 2.76
CA ALA A 439 25.71 34.57 1.98
C ALA A 439 26.34 35.90 2.42
N ARG A 440 25.53 36.97 2.53
CA ARG A 440 25.98 38.28 3.04
C ARG A 440 26.52 38.20 4.46
N ALA A 441 25.81 37.53 5.37
CA ALA A 441 26.24 37.36 6.76
C ALA A 441 27.58 36.62 6.90
N ARG A 442 27.94 35.79 5.91
CA ARG A 442 29.22 35.06 5.85
C ARG A 442 30.27 35.71 4.96
N GLY A 443 29.98 36.90 4.39
CA GLY A 443 30.89 37.59 3.47
C GLY A 443 31.14 36.82 2.17
N VAL A 444 30.20 35.98 1.75
CA VAL A 444 30.30 35.17 0.54
C VAL A 444 29.54 35.85 -0.59
N THR A 445 30.22 36.10 -1.70
CA THR A 445 29.61 36.65 -2.93
C THR A 445 30.20 35.92 -4.14
N PRO A 446 29.40 35.53 -5.12
CA PRO A 446 27.93 35.63 -5.19
C PRO A 446 27.20 34.55 -4.35
N PRO A 447 25.89 34.70 -4.05
CA PRO A 447 25.14 33.81 -3.14
C PRO A 447 25.15 32.32 -3.51
N GLU A 448 25.29 31.98 -4.79
CA GLU A 448 25.48 30.59 -5.24
C GLU A 448 26.76 29.94 -4.68
N VAL A 449 27.80 30.72 -4.39
CA VAL A 449 29.03 30.21 -3.75
C VAL A 449 28.74 29.74 -2.32
N TYR A 450 27.77 30.35 -1.63
CA TYR A 450 27.33 29.87 -0.32
C TYR A 450 26.75 28.46 -0.42
N MET A 451 25.92 28.18 -1.43
CA MET A 451 25.31 26.86 -1.64
C MET A 451 26.34 25.80 -2.03
N ARG A 452 27.46 26.23 -2.63
CA ARG A 452 28.61 25.39 -3.00
C ARG A 452 29.74 25.41 -1.96
N GLY A 453 29.48 25.92 -0.76
CA GLY A 453 30.46 26.05 0.33
C GLY A 453 30.89 24.74 0.99
N ASN A 454 30.76 23.61 0.31
CA ASN A 454 31.16 22.27 0.75
C ASN A 454 32.48 21.84 0.09
N LEU A 455 32.98 20.63 0.37
CA LEU A 455 34.25 20.14 -0.17
C LEU A 455 34.18 19.84 -1.66
N LEU A 456 33.05 19.34 -2.14
CA LEU A 456 32.84 19.01 -3.56
C LEU A 456 32.57 20.24 -4.45
N LYS A 457 32.40 21.43 -3.86
CA LYS A 457 32.11 22.69 -4.58
C LYS A 457 30.89 22.61 -5.50
N ARG A 458 29.92 21.77 -5.13
CA ARG A 458 28.65 21.57 -5.86
C ARG A 458 27.46 21.95 -5.01
N GLU A 459 26.39 22.33 -5.67
CA GLU A 459 25.10 22.44 -5.02
C GLU A 459 24.50 21.05 -4.85
N VAL A 460 23.86 20.80 -3.71
CA VAL A 460 23.21 19.53 -3.40
C VAL A 460 21.72 19.69 -3.66
N SER A 461 21.14 18.79 -4.46
CA SER A 461 19.75 18.90 -4.89
C SER A 461 18.82 18.00 -4.07
N GLY A 462 17.50 18.18 -4.25
CA GLY A 462 16.50 17.29 -3.66
C GLY A 462 16.61 15.85 -4.18
N GLU A 463 16.99 15.70 -5.45
CA GLU A 463 17.24 14.41 -6.09
C GLU A 463 18.45 13.68 -5.48
N ASP A 464 19.53 14.40 -5.17
CA ASP A 464 20.70 13.82 -4.46
C ASP A 464 20.26 13.18 -3.13
N VAL A 465 19.36 13.86 -2.40
CA VAL A 465 18.80 13.37 -1.13
C VAL A 465 17.80 12.22 -1.37
N ALA A 466 16.98 12.30 -2.41
CA ALA A 466 16.02 11.27 -2.77
C ALA A 466 16.69 9.94 -3.12
N GLU A 467 17.86 9.96 -3.78
CA GLU A 467 18.67 8.75 -4.04
C GLU A 467 19.20 8.13 -2.75
N ALA A 468 19.65 8.95 -1.79
CA ALA A 468 20.08 8.45 -0.48
C ALA A 468 18.90 7.83 0.30
N VAL A 469 17.72 8.45 0.27
CA VAL A 469 16.51 7.89 0.86
C VAL A 469 16.14 6.57 0.18
N LEU A 470 16.18 6.51 -1.17
CA LEU A 470 15.91 5.30 -1.93
C LEU A 470 16.86 4.16 -1.50
N HIS A 471 18.14 4.45 -1.34
CA HIS A 471 19.11 3.48 -0.84
C HIS A 471 18.74 2.97 0.56
N LEU A 472 18.42 3.87 1.50
CA LEU A 472 18.07 3.50 2.87
C LEU A 472 16.77 2.69 2.97
N VAL A 473 15.74 3.02 2.18
CA VAL A 473 14.51 2.23 2.18
C VAL A 473 14.73 0.84 1.57
N GLN A 474 15.70 0.69 0.66
CA GLN A 474 16.12 -0.59 0.07
C GLN A 474 17.08 -1.40 0.95
N ALA A 475 17.73 -0.75 1.92
CA ALA A 475 18.69 -1.41 2.79
C ALA A 475 18.01 -2.48 3.65
N ARG A 476 18.60 -3.69 3.64
CA ARG A 476 18.17 -4.81 4.49
C ARG A 476 19.15 -5.15 5.60
N ALA A 477 20.40 -4.73 5.43
CA ALA A 477 21.50 -5.02 6.35
C ALA A 477 22.00 -3.76 7.09
N SER A 478 21.23 -2.67 7.05
CA SER A 478 21.58 -1.41 7.70
C SER A 478 20.38 -0.83 8.43
N THR A 479 20.54 -0.68 9.74
CA THR A 479 19.59 0.00 10.65
C THR A 479 20.42 0.84 11.62
N GLY A 480 19.90 1.97 12.07
CA GLY A 480 20.60 2.98 12.88
C GLY A 480 21.58 3.84 12.10
N ALA A 481 21.64 3.71 10.77
CA ALA A 481 22.56 4.48 9.93
C ALA A 481 22.06 5.91 9.70
N VAL A 482 23.01 6.84 9.58
CA VAL A 482 22.75 8.22 9.16
C VAL A 482 23.57 8.50 7.91
N ILE A 483 22.91 8.73 6.78
CA ILE A 483 23.58 9.10 5.53
C ILE A 483 23.55 10.62 5.38
N THR A 484 24.73 11.23 5.38
CA THR A 484 24.89 12.66 5.16
C THR A 484 24.93 12.98 3.66
N VAL A 485 24.14 13.96 3.23
CA VAL A 485 24.05 14.42 1.84
C VAL A 485 24.24 15.93 1.81
N ASP A 486 25.50 16.38 1.77
CA ASP A 486 25.87 17.79 1.98
C ASP A 486 27.06 18.28 1.14
N GLY A 487 27.59 17.42 0.25
CA GLY A 487 28.78 17.71 -0.55
C GLY A 487 30.09 17.75 0.27
N GLY A 488 30.10 17.18 1.47
CA GLY A 488 31.24 17.11 2.38
C GLY A 488 31.34 18.32 3.32
N ASN A 489 30.31 18.62 4.11
CA ASN A 489 30.43 19.63 5.16
C ASN A 489 31.24 19.04 6.33
N VAL A 490 32.51 19.41 6.43
CA VAL A 490 33.47 18.87 7.42
C VAL A 490 32.92 18.87 8.84
N ALA A 491 32.21 19.93 9.22
CA ALA A 491 31.71 20.08 10.57
C ALA A 491 30.47 19.21 10.85
N ALA A 492 29.79 18.68 9.82
CA ALA A 492 28.62 17.82 9.94
C ALA A 492 28.92 16.34 9.61
N MET A 493 30.19 15.98 9.43
CA MET A 493 30.60 14.59 9.23
C MET A 493 30.21 13.75 10.45
N MET A 494 29.46 12.66 10.22
CA MET A 494 29.12 11.69 11.26
C MET A 494 30.39 11.01 11.78
N ARG A 495 30.49 10.85 13.10
CA ARG A 495 31.62 10.20 13.79
C ARG A 495 31.13 9.16 14.76
#